data_AF-A0A2S9JU31-F1
#
_entry.id   AF-A0A2S9JU31-F1
#
_cell.length_a   1.000
_cell.length_b   1.000
_cell.length_c   1.000
_cell.angle_alpha   90.00
_cell.angle_beta   90.00
_cell.angle_gamma   90.00
#
_symmetry.space_group_name_H-M   'P 1'
#
loop_
_entity.id
_entity.type
_entity.pdbx_description
1 polymer ?
#
loop_
_entity_poly.entity_id
_entity_poly.type
_entity_poly.pdbx_seq_one_letter_code
_entity_poly.pdbx_strand_id
1 'polypeptide(L)'
;MSSDRFEFKILKDKDGSETDLKGMSLTESKAFLVLLNSVVTLAENINLDSSYEIKIERGSACVAIEGTDLNPLISEYDKILENRSNNYEAVTAFRNIQSLFWENGLTYLSRYRTADFEETNVYDKIYNSKTFRTKSIRRDKNIEVYFLKGYLQEVGGKKPNFHLDINGNRVKIECTVEQAQRVKNELYKEVHVSVIKRSTAKVTYSFLDYYSDSNIYKEYKDLINSIYESSRLDAVRSVNCNLRNSLVSKNYTKARSLIKLFNNDFTDESILKTILILTKSVPNEASIFNLRSSVKTILEKKRGEELI
;
A
#
# COMPACT_ATOMS: atom_id res chain seq x y z
N MET A 1 3.40 38.34 -6.46
CA MET A 1 2.55 37.20 -6.83
C MET A 1 1.98 36.68 -5.53
N SER A 2 0.65 36.59 -5.39
CA SER A 2 0.03 35.99 -4.21
C SER A 2 0.33 34.50 -4.19
N SER A 3 0.83 34.01 -3.06
CA SER A 3 1.05 32.59 -2.81
C SER A 3 -0.20 31.99 -2.17
N ASP A 4 -0.50 30.74 -2.55
CA ASP A 4 -1.49 29.94 -1.84
C ASP A 4 -0.93 29.59 -0.46
N ARG A 5 -1.82 29.48 0.52
CA ARG A 5 -1.42 29.20 1.90
C ARG A 5 -2.41 28.28 2.61
N PHE A 6 -1.90 27.26 3.30
CA PHE A 6 -2.69 26.41 4.20
C PHE A 6 -2.09 26.52 5.60
N GLU A 7 -2.85 26.98 6.59
CA GLU A 7 -2.33 27.29 7.92
C GLU A 7 -3.12 26.68 9.09
N PHE A 8 -2.39 26.44 10.17
CA PHE A 8 -2.88 26.00 11.47
C PHE A 8 -2.26 26.90 12.54
N LYS A 9 -3.11 27.56 13.35
CA LYS A 9 -2.69 28.51 14.38
C LYS A 9 -3.37 28.20 15.71
N ILE A 10 -2.59 28.26 16.79
CA ILE A 10 -3.11 28.31 18.16
C ILE A 10 -3.42 29.77 18.47
N LEU A 11 -4.67 30.08 18.77
CA LEU A 11 -5.14 31.42 19.08
C LEU A 11 -5.04 31.72 20.56
N LYS A 12 -5.58 30.83 21.39
CA LYS A 12 -5.71 31.04 22.83
C LYS A 12 -5.43 29.77 23.62
N ASP A 13 -4.91 29.97 24.83
CA ASP A 13 -4.77 28.94 25.84
C ASP A 13 -6.11 28.57 26.49
N LYS A 14 -6.06 27.66 27.47
CA LYS A 14 -7.23 27.20 28.24
C LYS A 14 -7.85 28.29 29.10
N ASP A 15 -7.07 29.30 29.48
CA ASP A 15 -7.47 30.41 30.33
C ASP A 15 -7.97 31.61 29.49
N GLY A 16 -7.91 31.50 28.16
CA GLY A 16 -8.35 32.51 27.20
C GLY A 16 -7.29 33.54 26.84
N SER A 17 -6.04 33.38 27.30
CA SER A 17 -4.90 34.23 26.96
C SER A 17 -4.42 33.96 25.55
N GLU A 18 -3.91 34.97 24.85
CA GLU A 18 -3.35 34.79 23.51
C GLU A 18 -2.04 33.99 23.55
N THR A 19 -1.91 33.04 22.64
CA THR A 19 -0.70 32.22 22.52
C THR A 19 0.35 32.92 21.65
N ASP A 20 1.52 33.24 22.22
CA ASP A 20 2.70 33.75 21.50
C ASP A 20 3.78 32.67 21.43
N LEU A 21 4.38 32.51 20.25
CA LEU A 21 5.47 31.57 19.98
C LEU A 21 6.67 31.72 20.96
N LYS A 22 6.98 32.95 21.39
CA LYS A 22 8.08 33.25 22.31
C LYS A 22 7.82 32.79 23.74
N GLY A 23 6.55 32.57 24.10
CA GLY A 23 6.11 32.38 25.48
C GLY A 23 5.06 31.30 25.61
N MET A 24 5.26 30.15 24.95
CA MET A 24 4.34 29.02 25.04
C MET A 24 4.52 28.23 26.34
N SER A 25 3.40 27.91 26.98
CA SER A 25 3.32 26.87 28.00
C SER A 25 3.74 25.50 27.46
N LEU A 26 3.93 24.53 28.35
CA LEU A 26 4.24 23.15 27.95
C LEU A 26 3.12 22.54 27.09
N THR A 27 1.85 22.87 27.38
CA THR A 27 0.69 22.36 26.62
C THR A 27 0.69 22.92 25.22
N GLU A 28 0.87 24.24 25.07
CA GLU A 28 0.93 24.92 23.78
C GLU A 28 2.14 24.46 22.95
N SER A 29 3.30 24.26 23.59
CA SER A 29 4.51 23.77 22.92
C SER A 29 4.31 22.36 22.36
N LYS A 30 3.67 21.46 23.12
CA LYS A 30 3.33 20.11 22.65
C LYS A 30 2.32 20.16 21.50
N ALA A 31 1.31 21.01 21.59
CA ALA A 31 0.32 21.19 20.54
C ALA A 31 0.96 21.73 19.25
N PHE A 32 1.82 22.75 19.37
CA PHE A 32 2.55 23.33 18.27
C PHE A 32 3.46 22.31 17.58
N LEU A 33 4.14 21.45 18.35
CA LEU A 33 4.96 20.36 17.81
C LEU A 33 4.13 19.36 16.99
N VAL A 34 2.93 19.01 17.45
CA VAL A 34 2.00 18.13 16.69
C VAL A 34 1.58 18.79 15.38
N LEU A 35 1.23 20.08 15.40
CA LEU A 35 0.90 20.83 14.19
C LEU A 35 2.07 20.86 13.21
N LEU A 36 3.28 21.20 13.69
CA LEU A 36 4.48 21.27 12.87
C LEU A 36 4.80 19.93 12.20
N ASN A 37 4.86 18.85 12.99
CA ASN A 37 5.15 17.52 12.45
C ASN A 37 4.10 17.04 11.46
N SER A 38 2.82 17.35 11.72
CA SER A 38 1.72 16.99 10.82
C SER A 38 1.82 17.76 9.51
N VAL A 39 2.13 19.07 9.56
CA VAL A 39 2.34 19.90 8.37
C VAL A 39 3.54 19.41 7.55
N VAL A 40 4.67 19.09 8.19
CA VAL A 40 5.84 18.50 7.53
C VAL A 40 5.46 17.18 6.84
N THR A 41 4.75 16.30 7.55
CA THR A 41 4.30 15.02 6.98
C THR A 41 3.40 15.23 5.76
N LEU A 42 2.49 16.21 5.79
CA LEU A 42 1.63 16.53 4.65
C LEU A 42 2.46 17.00 3.44
N ALA A 43 3.42 17.90 3.66
CA ALA A 43 4.27 18.42 2.59
C ALA A 43 5.10 17.31 1.93
N GLU A 44 5.67 16.40 2.72
CA GLU A 44 6.48 15.28 2.22
C GLU A 44 5.67 14.25 1.42
N ASN A 45 4.40 14.05 1.76
CA ASN A 45 3.61 12.92 1.25
C ASN A 45 2.60 13.30 0.16
N ILE A 46 2.47 14.58 -0.20
CA ILE A 46 1.48 15.06 -1.19
C ILE A 46 2.12 15.43 -2.55
N ASN A 47 3.39 15.08 -2.75
CA ASN A 47 4.16 15.43 -3.97
C ASN A 47 4.10 16.94 -4.26
N LEU A 48 4.25 17.76 -3.22
CA LEU A 48 4.46 19.19 -3.40
C LEU A 48 5.88 19.37 -3.98
N ASP A 49 5.99 20.15 -5.06
CA ASP A 49 7.27 20.44 -5.72
C ASP A 49 8.24 21.21 -4.78
N SER A 50 9.46 21.51 -5.23
CA SER A 50 10.43 22.26 -4.42
C SER A 50 10.06 23.74 -4.19
N SER A 51 8.92 24.21 -4.71
CA SER A 51 8.44 25.60 -4.62
C SER A 51 7.61 25.89 -3.37
N TYR A 52 7.40 24.91 -2.49
CA TYR A 52 6.63 25.09 -1.26
C TYR A 52 7.55 25.26 -0.06
N GLU A 53 7.17 26.16 0.83
CA GLU A 53 7.87 26.45 2.06
C GLU A 53 6.97 26.18 3.26
N ILE A 54 7.53 25.55 4.29
CA ILE A 54 6.89 25.49 5.60
C ILE A 54 7.29 26.74 6.37
N LYS A 55 6.32 27.56 6.74
CA LYS A 55 6.53 28.80 7.48
C LYS A 55 6.04 28.68 8.92
N ILE A 56 6.85 29.21 9.82
CA ILE A 56 6.48 29.47 11.21
C ILE A 56 6.46 30.99 11.38
N GLU A 57 5.32 31.53 11.79
CA GLU A 57 5.17 32.98 11.88
C GLU A 57 5.77 33.57 13.15
N ARG A 58 6.50 34.67 13.00
CA ARG A 58 7.10 35.36 14.14
C ARG A 58 6.03 35.87 15.10
N GLY A 59 6.14 35.51 16.38
CA GLY A 59 5.22 35.97 17.43
C GLY A 59 3.84 35.31 17.39
N SER A 60 3.65 34.29 16.55
CA SER A 60 2.38 33.57 16.41
C SER A 60 2.66 32.09 16.44
N ALA A 61 1.94 31.32 17.27
CA ALA A 61 1.99 29.87 17.25
C ALA A 61 1.24 29.32 16.02
N CYS A 62 1.74 29.67 14.83
CA CYS A 62 1.18 29.36 13.53
C CYS A 62 2.21 28.60 12.69
N VAL A 63 1.75 27.51 12.07
CA VAL A 63 2.48 26.76 11.06
C VAL A 63 1.68 26.80 9.77
N ALA A 64 2.33 27.11 8.65
CA ALA A 64 1.71 27.18 7.35
C ALA A 64 2.54 26.47 6.27
N ILE A 65 1.87 25.93 5.26
CA ILE A 65 2.47 25.58 3.97
C ILE A 65 2.13 26.72 3.01
N GLU A 66 3.13 27.28 2.36
CA GLU A 66 2.97 28.38 1.40
C GLU A 66 3.68 28.04 0.09
N GLY A 67 3.06 28.32 -1.05
CA GLY A 67 3.66 28.07 -2.36
C GLY A 67 2.76 28.49 -3.51
N THR A 68 3.22 28.20 -4.74
CA THR A 68 2.41 28.33 -5.95
C THR A 68 1.65 27.03 -6.19
N ASP A 69 0.31 27.07 -6.20
CA ASP A 69 -0.61 25.97 -6.51
C ASP A 69 -0.82 24.90 -5.40
N LEU A 70 -1.45 25.26 -4.28
CA LEU A 70 -1.80 24.28 -3.24
C LEU A 70 -2.92 23.30 -3.61
N ASN A 71 -3.36 23.23 -4.87
CA ASN A 71 -4.42 22.31 -5.29
C ASN A 71 -4.15 20.83 -4.96
N PRO A 72 -2.92 20.28 -5.04
CA PRO A 72 -2.66 18.90 -4.62
C PRO A 72 -2.98 18.68 -3.13
N LEU A 73 -2.61 19.63 -2.27
CA LEU A 73 -2.90 19.59 -0.83
C LEU A 73 -4.39 19.73 -0.55
N ILE A 74 -5.06 20.69 -1.20
CA ILE A 74 -6.50 20.93 -1.04
C ILE A 74 -7.29 19.71 -1.53
N SER A 75 -6.92 19.15 -2.69
CA SER A 75 -7.53 17.94 -3.25
C SER A 75 -7.36 16.75 -2.31
N GLU A 76 -6.19 16.58 -1.71
CA GLU A 76 -5.97 15.50 -0.75
C GLU A 76 -6.74 15.71 0.53
N TYR A 77 -6.81 16.94 1.05
CA TYR A 77 -7.66 17.31 2.17
C TYR A 77 -9.13 16.96 1.92
N ASP A 78 -9.69 17.33 0.76
CA ASP A 78 -11.07 16.99 0.40
C ASP A 78 -11.30 15.48 0.34
N LYS A 79 -10.36 14.72 -0.23
CA LYS A 79 -10.42 13.24 -0.21
C LYS A 79 -10.40 12.68 1.21
N ILE A 80 -9.65 13.30 2.13
CA ILE A 80 -9.58 12.86 3.53
C ILE A 80 -10.90 13.14 4.25
N LEU A 81 -11.48 14.33 4.08
CA LEU A 81 -12.82 14.66 4.62
C LEU A 81 -13.87 13.63 4.18
N GLU A 82 -13.79 13.20 2.92
CA GLU A 82 -14.72 12.23 2.36
C GLU A 82 -14.34 10.76 2.62
N ASN A 83 -13.28 10.47 3.38
CA ASN A 83 -12.71 9.12 3.60
C ASN A 83 -12.39 8.36 2.28
N ARG A 84 -12.00 9.10 1.24
CA ARG A 84 -11.60 8.58 -0.08
C ARG A 84 -10.08 8.52 -0.27
N SER A 85 -9.30 9.13 0.62
CA SER A 85 -7.83 9.13 0.54
C SER A 85 -7.23 7.74 0.75
N ASN A 86 -6.23 7.41 -0.07
CA ASN A 86 -5.41 6.21 0.06
C ASN A 86 -4.03 6.51 0.71
N ASN A 87 -3.74 7.78 0.99
CA ASN A 87 -2.46 8.23 1.54
C ASN A 87 -2.50 8.09 3.07
N TYR A 88 -1.82 7.06 3.58
CA TYR A 88 -1.88 6.72 5.00
C TYR A 88 -1.23 7.79 5.87
N GLU A 89 -0.11 8.32 5.42
CA GLU A 89 0.70 9.34 6.07
C GLU A 89 -0.09 10.65 6.17
N ALA A 90 -0.71 11.10 5.07
CA ALA A 90 -1.55 12.29 5.08
C ALA A 90 -2.81 12.15 5.95
N VAL A 91 -3.50 11.01 5.87
CA VAL A 91 -4.65 10.72 6.75
C VAL A 91 -4.24 10.72 8.23
N THR A 92 -3.07 10.16 8.55
CA THR A 92 -2.55 10.11 9.92
C THR A 92 -2.20 11.51 10.42
N ALA A 93 -1.58 12.34 9.58
CA ALA A 93 -1.28 13.74 9.92
C ALA A 93 -2.57 14.52 10.23
N PHE A 94 -3.61 14.43 9.38
CA PHE A 94 -4.90 15.08 9.66
C PHE A 94 -5.61 14.48 10.88
N ARG A 95 -5.48 13.19 11.15
CA ARG A 95 -6.02 12.56 12.36
C ARG A 95 -5.34 13.09 13.63
N ASN A 96 -4.03 13.29 13.60
CA ASN A 96 -3.30 13.88 14.73
C ASN A 96 -3.75 15.32 15.01
N ILE A 97 -3.95 16.12 13.95
CA ILE A 97 -4.51 17.47 14.06
C ILE A 97 -5.94 17.42 14.62
N GLN A 98 -6.77 16.50 14.15
CA GLN A 98 -8.13 16.32 14.65
C GLN A 98 -8.17 15.95 16.14
N SER A 99 -7.36 14.97 16.56
CA SER A 99 -7.19 14.63 17.99
C SER A 99 -6.75 15.83 18.82
N LEU A 100 -5.82 16.61 18.29
CA LEU A 100 -5.34 17.82 18.96
C LEU A 100 -6.47 18.83 19.19
N PHE A 101 -7.35 19.03 18.20
CA PHE A 101 -8.49 19.94 18.34
C PHE A 101 -9.52 19.46 19.36
N TRP A 102 -9.60 18.15 19.64
CA TRP A 102 -10.53 17.59 20.63
C TRP A 102 -10.00 17.61 22.07
N GLU A 103 -8.69 17.46 22.29
CA GLU A 103 -8.19 16.99 23.59
C GLU A 103 -7.69 18.07 24.56
N ASN A 104 -7.30 19.27 24.10
CA ASN A 104 -6.44 20.13 24.93
C ASN A 104 -7.00 21.51 25.31
N GLY A 105 -8.27 21.80 25.02
CA GLY A 105 -8.94 23.04 25.46
C GLY A 105 -8.32 24.34 24.91
N LEU A 106 -7.40 24.25 23.95
CA LEU A 106 -6.86 25.41 23.25
C LEU A 106 -7.85 25.84 22.16
N THR A 107 -7.82 27.12 21.80
CA THR A 107 -8.59 27.65 20.66
C THR A 107 -7.70 27.68 19.43
N TYR A 108 -8.22 27.20 18.29
CA TYR A 108 -7.46 27.11 17.04
C TYR A 108 -8.09 27.93 15.93
N LEU A 109 -7.26 28.31 14.97
CA LEU A 109 -7.65 28.73 13.63
C LEU A 109 -7.02 27.75 12.65
N SER A 110 -7.82 27.28 11.68
CA SER A 110 -7.27 26.58 10.53
C SER A 110 -8.02 26.94 9.27
N ARG A 111 -7.27 27.31 8.24
CA ARG A 111 -7.80 27.79 6.96
C ARG A 111 -6.81 27.56 5.84
N TYR A 112 -7.31 27.55 4.61
CA TYR A 112 -6.48 27.79 3.44
C TYR A 112 -6.95 29.03 2.68
N ARG A 113 -6.02 29.66 1.98
CA ARG A 113 -6.22 30.82 1.12
C ARG A 113 -5.62 30.53 -0.24
N THR A 114 -6.38 30.75 -1.30
CA THR A 114 -5.88 30.66 -2.68
C THR A 114 -5.35 32.02 -3.16
N ALA A 115 -4.62 32.03 -4.28
CA ALA A 115 -4.05 33.21 -4.90
C ALA A 115 -5.12 34.24 -5.32
N ASP A 116 -6.35 33.76 -5.52
CA ASP A 116 -7.57 34.55 -5.79
C ASP A 116 -8.21 35.13 -4.52
N PHE A 117 -7.54 35.00 -3.36
CA PHE A 117 -7.97 35.46 -2.04
C PHE A 117 -9.23 34.79 -1.50
N GLU A 118 -9.64 33.64 -2.04
CA GLU A 118 -10.69 32.83 -1.42
C GLU A 118 -10.15 32.20 -0.14
N GLU A 119 -10.79 32.50 0.98
CA GLU A 119 -10.44 31.96 2.29
C GLU A 119 -11.46 30.92 2.73
N THR A 120 -10.99 29.70 3.01
CA THR A 120 -11.85 28.62 3.50
C THR A 120 -11.42 28.20 4.89
N ASN A 121 -12.33 28.31 5.85
CA ASN A 121 -12.17 27.72 7.17
C ASN A 121 -12.23 26.18 7.06
N VAL A 122 -11.19 25.52 7.57
CA VAL A 122 -11.11 24.06 7.65
C VAL A 122 -11.19 23.53 9.08
N TYR A 123 -11.06 24.40 10.09
CA TYR A 123 -11.20 24.01 11.50
C TYR A 123 -12.54 23.30 11.74
N ASP A 124 -13.66 23.92 11.38
CA ASP A 124 -14.99 23.36 11.63
C ASP A 124 -15.20 22.04 10.89
N LYS A 125 -14.68 21.94 9.67
CA LYS A 125 -14.76 20.72 8.87
C LYS A 125 -13.96 19.59 9.51
N ILE A 126 -12.75 19.87 10.02
CA ILE A 126 -11.91 18.87 10.70
C ILE A 126 -12.52 18.46 12.04
N TYR A 127 -12.93 19.43 12.85
CA TYR A 127 -13.46 19.22 14.19
C TYR A 127 -14.74 18.40 14.20
N ASN A 128 -15.67 18.71 13.28
CA ASN A 128 -16.98 18.06 13.19
C ASN A 128 -16.98 16.77 12.35
N SER A 129 -15.87 16.46 11.66
CA SER A 129 -15.76 15.23 10.90
C SER A 129 -15.70 14.02 11.83
N LYS A 130 -16.16 12.86 11.34
CA LYS A 130 -15.82 11.57 11.97
C LYS A 130 -14.31 11.40 11.97
N THR A 131 -13.79 10.55 12.86
CA THR A 131 -12.36 10.20 12.87
C THR A 131 -11.91 9.81 11.48
N PHE A 132 -10.91 10.51 10.94
CA PHE A 132 -10.42 10.26 9.58
C PHE A 132 -9.89 8.84 9.45
N ARG A 133 -10.25 8.15 8.36
CA ARG A 133 -9.80 6.79 8.06
C ARG A 133 -9.26 6.73 6.65
N THR A 134 -8.23 5.92 6.46
CA THR A 134 -7.78 5.57 5.12
C THR A 134 -8.89 4.77 4.44
N LYS A 135 -9.09 5.03 3.14
CA LYS A 135 -9.99 4.23 2.34
C LYS A 135 -9.56 2.78 2.44
N SER A 136 -10.47 1.93 2.91
CA SER A 136 -10.25 0.49 2.88
C SER A 136 -10.20 0.07 1.42
N ILE A 137 -9.02 -0.33 0.95
CA ILE A 137 -8.90 -1.05 -0.30
C ILE A 137 -9.55 -2.41 -0.04
N ARG A 138 -10.78 -2.59 -0.54
CA ARG A 138 -11.42 -3.90 -0.58
C ARG A 138 -10.53 -4.82 -1.40
N ARG A 139 -9.72 -5.65 -0.73
CA ARG A 139 -9.22 -6.89 -1.34
C ARG A 139 -10.46 -7.67 -1.78
N ASP A 140 -10.51 -8.10 -3.03
CA ASP A 140 -11.58 -8.98 -3.49
C ASP A 140 -11.48 -10.27 -2.69
N LYS A 141 -12.32 -10.41 -1.65
CA LYS A 141 -12.29 -11.56 -0.72
C LYS A 141 -12.51 -12.89 -1.44
N ASN A 142 -12.95 -12.82 -2.69
CA ASN A 142 -13.18 -13.99 -3.52
C ASN A 142 -11.91 -14.47 -4.23
N ILE A 143 -10.78 -13.75 -4.20
CA ILE A 143 -9.56 -14.15 -4.93
C ILE A 143 -8.36 -14.17 -3.98
N GLU A 144 -7.70 -15.33 -3.87
CA GLU A 144 -6.52 -15.52 -3.02
C GLU A 144 -5.50 -16.49 -3.64
N VAL A 145 -4.23 -16.33 -3.31
CA VAL A 145 -3.19 -17.35 -3.46
C VAL A 145 -3.44 -18.39 -2.37
N TYR A 146 -3.71 -19.62 -2.78
CA TYR A 146 -4.02 -20.72 -1.90
C TYR A 146 -3.02 -21.86 -2.11
N PHE A 147 -2.77 -22.63 -1.07
CA PHE A 147 -1.81 -23.72 -1.10
C PHE A 147 -2.54 -25.05 -0.95
N LEU A 148 -2.38 -25.93 -1.94
CA LEU A 148 -2.97 -27.25 -1.97
C LEU A 148 -1.91 -28.32 -1.83
N LYS A 149 -2.27 -29.40 -1.13
CA LYS A 149 -1.51 -30.63 -0.99
C LYS A 149 -2.44 -31.77 -1.35
N GLY A 150 -2.03 -32.66 -2.25
CA GLY A 150 -2.86 -33.76 -2.71
C GLY A 150 -2.14 -34.70 -3.66
N TYR A 151 -2.81 -35.79 -4.02
CA TYR A 151 -2.26 -36.82 -4.90
C TYR A 151 -2.62 -36.51 -6.37
N LEU A 152 -1.63 -36.40 -7.25
CA LEU A 152 -1.83 -36.03 -8.65
C LEU A 152 -2.34 -37.23 -9.46
N GLN A 153 -3.60 -37.19 -9.87
CA GLN A 153 -4.26 -38.32 -10.56
C GLN A 153 -4.26 -38.21 -12.08
N GLU A 154 -4.36 -36.99 -12.60
CA GLU A 154 -4.50 -36.77 -14.04
C GLU A 154 -3.85 -35.44 -14.44
N VAL A 155 -3.15 -35.43 -15.58
CA VAL A 155 -2.57 -34.24 -16.20
C VAL A 155 -2.92 -34.26 -17.68
N GLY A 156 -3.64 -33.23 -18.16
CA GLY A 156 -3.96 -33.07 -19.57
C GLY A 156 -5.43 -32.75 -19.87
N GLY A 157 -5.76 -32.69 -21.15
CA GLY A 157 -7.11 -32.39 -21.66
C GLY A 157 -7.10 -31.39 -22.82
N LYS A 158 -8.23 -31.26 -23.53
CA LYS A 158 -8.39 -30.28 -24.63
C LYS A 158 -8.18 -28.83 -24.17
N LYS A 159 -8.56 -28.53 -22.92
CA LYS A 159 -8.18 -27.33 -22.19
C LYS A 159 -7.20 -27.77 -21.09
N PRO A 160 -5.94 -27.33 -21.10
CA PRO A 160 -4.94 -27.87 -20.19
C PRO A 160 -5.33 -27.66 -18.72
N ASN A 161 -5.34 -28.75 -17.97
CA ASN A 161 -5.65 -28.78 -16.54
C ASN A 161 -5.02 -30.03 -15.91
N PHE A 162 -5.02 -30.10 -14.59
CA PHE A 162 -4.70 -31.31 -13.86
C PHE A 162 -5.61 -31.50 -12.64
N HIS A 163 -5.67 -32.71 -12.12
CA HIS A 163 -6.54 -33.08 -11.01
C HIS A 163 -5.76 -33.59 -9.81
N LEU A 164 -6.01 -33.00 -8.65
CA LEU A 164 -5.53 -33.49 -7.36
C LEU A 164 -6.65 -34.20 -6.62
N ASP A 165 -6.33 -35.34 -6.02
CA ASP A 165 -7.15 -35.94 -4.98
C ASP A 165 -6.73 -35.39 -3.62
N ILE A 166 -7.69 -34.76 -2.94
CA ILE A 166 -7.52 -34.19 -1.62
C ILE A 166 -8.60 -34.80 -0.72
N ASN A 167 -8.20 -35.76 0.11
CA ASN A 167 -9.09 -36.48 1.02
C ASN A 167 -10.31 -37.12 0.32
N GLY A 168 -10.10 -37.75 -0.84
CA GLY A 168 -11.15 -38.38 -1.65
C GLY A 168 -11.92 -37.41 -2.54
N ASN A 169 -11.61 -36.11 -2.49
CA ASN A 169 -12.24 -35.09 -3.33
C ASN A 169 -11.34 -34.73 -4.50
N ARG A 170 -11.88 -34.87 -5.71
CA ARG A 170 -11.19 -34.50 -6.94
C ARG A 170 -11.27 -33.00 -7.19
N VAL A 171 -10.12 -32.32 -7.11
CA VAL A 171 -9.96 -30.88 -7.34
C VAL A 171 -9.31 -30.64 -8.69
N LYS A 172 -10.01 -29.93 -9.58
CA LYS A 172 -9.49 -29.51 -10.89
C LYS A 172 -8.73 -28.19 -10.78
N ILE A 173 -7.53 -28.14 -11.36
CA ILE A 173 -6.67 -26.95 -11.42
C ILE A 173 -6.39 -26.61 -12.89
N GLU A 174 -6.82 -25.43 -13.31
CA GLU A 174 -6.56 -24.91 -14.66
C GLU A 174 -5.09 -24.48 -14.81
N CYS A 175 -4.47 -24.75 -15.96
CA CYS A 175 -3.06 -24.40 -16.20
C CYS A 175 -2.79 -24.16 -17.69
N THR A 176 -1.57 -23.73 -18.02
CA THR A 176 -1.07 -23.70 -19.41
C THR A 176 -0.49 -25.07 -19.80
N VAL A 177 -0.25 -25.27 -21.10
CA VAL A 177 0.40 -26.50 -21.61
C VAL A 177 1.78 -26.69 -20.97
N GLU A 178 2.58 -25.63 -20.90
CA GLU A 178 3.92 -25.63 -20.31
C GLU A 178 3.87 -26.01 -18.82
N GLN A 179 2.89 -25.47 -18.09
CA GLN A 179 2.67 -25.79 -16.68
C GLN A 179 2.26 -27.25 -16.51
N ALA A 180 1.35 -27.76 -17.34
CA ALA A 180 0.95 -29.17 -17.34
C ALA A 180 2.15 -30.11 -17.59
N GLN A 181 3.02 -29.76 -18.55
CA GLN A 181 4.23 -30.53 -18.83
C GLN A 181 5.19 -30.57 -17.63
N ARG A 182 5.31 -29.47 -16.88
CA ARG A 182 6.16 -29.41 -15.67
C ARG A 182 5.69 -30.35 -14.57
N VAL A 183 4.38 -30.46 -14.35
CA VAL A 183 3.81 -31.33 -13.30
C VAL A 183 3.62 -32.78 -13.73
N LYS A 184 3.68 -33.06 -15.05
CA LYS A 184 3.47 -34.40 -15.61
C LYS A 184 4.37 -35.48 -14.99
N ASN A 185 5.61 -35.13 -14.64
CA ASN A 185 6.56 -36.08 -14.04
C ASN A 185 6.21 -36.51 -12.61
N GLU A 186 5.22 -35.85 -12.01
CA GLU A 186 4.74 -36.13 -10.66
C GLU A 186 3.38 -36.85 -10.67
N LEU A 187 2.95 -37.33 -11.84
CA LEU A 187 1.73 -38.12 -11.95
C LEU A 187 1.81 -39.34 -11.02
N TYR A 188 0.73 -39.60 -10.30
CA TYR A 188 0.63 -40.65 -9.28
C TYR A 188 1.56 -40.45 -8.07
N LYS A 189 1.82 -39.19 -7.71
CA LYS A 189 2.52 -38.83 -6.46
C LYS A 189 1.79 -37.74 -5.70
N GLU A 190 2.10 -37.65 -4.42
CA GLU A 190 1.72 -36.50 -3.60
C GLU A 190 2.51 -35.26 -4.04
N VAL A 191 1.80 -34.15 -4.28
CA VAL A 191 2.39 -32.89 -4.74
C VAL A 191 1.93 -31.72 -3.88
N HIS A 192 2.80 -30.72 -3.81
CA HIS A 192 2.56 -29.45 -3.13
C HIS A 192 2.50 -28.34 -4.17
N VAL A 193 1.39 -27.60 -4.23
CA VAL A 193 1.19 -26.56 -5.25
C VAL A 193 0.61 -25.29 -4.66
N SER A 194 0.95 -24.16 -5.29
CA SER A 194 0.27 -22.89 -5.09
C SER A 194 -0.66 -22.62 -6.27
N VAL A 195 -1.82 -22.06 -5.97
CA VAL A 195 -2.89 -21.77 -6.93
C VAL A 195 -3.52 -20.42 -6.64
N ILE A 196 -4.14 -19.82 -7.66
CA ILE A 196 -5.10 -18.74 -7.50
C ILE A 196 -6.46 -19.39 -7.29
N LYS A 197 -7.03 -19.24 -6.09
CA LYS A 197 -8.38 -19.67 -5.78
C LYS A 197 -9.34 -18.52 -6.03
N ARG A 198 -10.37 -18.74 -6.84
CA ARG A 198 -11.48 -17.81 -7.03
C ARG A 198 -12.76 -18.41 -6.49
N SER A 199 -13.37 -17.76 -5.50
CA SER A 199 -14.59 -18.15 -4.81
C SER A 199 -15.76 -17.25 -5.24
N THR A 200 -16.27 -17.46 -6.45
CA THR A 200 -17.50 -16.81 -6.92
C THR A 200 -18.71 -17.71 -6.59
N ALA A 201 -19.57 -18.03 -7.56
CA ALA A 201 -20.62 -19.05 -7.40
C ALA A 201 -20.04 -20.48 -7.32
N LYS A 202 -18.86 -20.71 -7.91
CA LYS A 202 -18.12 -21.98 -7.84
C LYS A 202 -16.66 -21.69 -7.56
N VAL A 203 -16.05 -22.50 -6.69
CA VAL A 203 -14.61 -22.40 -6.42
C VAL A 203 -13.85 -22.92 -7.64
N THR A 204 -12.94 -22.09 -8.15
CA THR A 204 -12.03 -22.45 -9.25
C THR A 204 -10.59 -22.23 -8.83
N TYR A 205 -9.68 -23.03 -9.40
CA TYR A 205 -8.25 -22.98 -9.08
C TYR A 205 -7.46 -22.80 -10.38
N SER A 206 -6.51 -21.86 -10.38
CA SER A 206 -5.55 -21.67 -11.49
C SER A 206 -4.14 -21.85 -10.98
N PHE A 207 -3.32 -22.65 -11.66
CA PHE A 207 -1.98 -23.01 -11.20
C PHE A 207 -1.00 -21.82 -11.17
N LEU A 208 -0.21 -21.71 -10.10
CA LEU A 208 0.90 -20.76 -9.98
C LEU A 208 2.25 -21.47 -10.05
N ASP A 209 2.54 -22.34 -9.08
CA ASP A 209 3.78 -23.11 -9.05
C ASP A 209 3.66 -24.44 -8.29
N TYR A 210 4.68 -25.27 -8.46
CA TYR A 210 4.86 -26.57 -7.81
C TYR A 210 6.11 -26.57 -6.95
N TYR A 211 6.06 -27.28 -5.82
CA TYR A 211 7.14 -27.39 -4.85
C TYR A 211 7.46 -28.86 -4.59
N SER A 212 8.68 -29.27 -4.91
CA SER A 212 9.20 -30.59 -4.53
C SER A 212 9.60 -30.64 -3.05
N ASP A 213 10.03 -29.50 -2.48
CA ASP A 213 10.41 -29.37 -1.08
C ASP A 213 9.25 -28.87 -0.21
N SER A 214 8.84 -29.70 0.73
CA SER A 214 7.77 -29.39 1.71
C SER A 214 8.10 -28.20 2.62
N ASN A 215 9.38 -27.94 2.90
CA ASN A 215 9.79 -26.80 3.73
C ASN A 215 9.59 -25.49 2.98
N ILE A 216 9.95 -25.43 1.70
CA ILE A 216 9.70 -24.26 0.84
C ILE A 216 8.20 -24.01 0.69
N TYR A 217 7.41 -25.07 0.50
CA TYR A 217 5.95 -24.96 0.47
C TYR A 217 5.40 -24.34 1.75
N LYS A 218 5.84 -24.84 2.91
CA LYS A 218 5.40 -24.31 4.21
C LYS A 218 5.83 -22.86 4.41
N GLU A 219 7.10 -22.55 4.11
CA GLU A 219 7.63 -21.19 4.22
C GLU A 219 6.80 -20.19 3.41
N TYR A 220 6.47 -20.53 2.16
CA TYR A 220 5.68 -19.64 1.30
C TYR A 220 4.21 -19.57 1.71
N LYS A 221 3.64 -20.67 2.20
CA LYS A 221 2.29 -20.66 2.76
C LYS A 221 2.21 -19.74 3.96
N ASP A 222 3.16 -19.83 4.88
CA ASP A 222 3.22 -18.99 6.08
C ASP A 222 3.45 -17.51 5.70
N LEU A 223 4.32 -17.25 4.72
CA LEU A 223 4.53 -15.90 4.17
C LEU A 223 3.23 -15.31 3.61
N ILE A 224 2.53 -16.04 2.74
CA ILE A 224 1.29 -15.55 2.12
C ILE A 224 0.20 -15.32 3.17
N ASN A 225 0.06 -16.21 4.17
CA ASN A 225 -0.87 -16.03 5.27
C ASN A 225 -0.55 -14.73 6.05
N SER A 226 0.73 -14.50 6.37
CA SER A 226 1.16 -13.27 7.05
C SER A 226 0.87 -12.00 6.23
N ILE A 227 0.98 -12.08 4.89
CA ILE A 227 0.64 -10.98 3.97
C ILE A 227 -0.87 -10.73 3.95
N TYR A 228 -1.68 -11.77 4.08
CA TYR A 228 -3.13 -11.66 4.13
C TYR A 228 -3.65 -11.09 5.45
N GLU A 229 -2.97 -11.37 6.54
CA GLU A 229 -3.30 -10.87 7.88
C GLU A 229 -2.77 -9.45 8.15
N SER A 230 -1.78 -9.00 7.38
CA SER A 230 -1.10 -7.71 7.60
C SER A 230 -1.69 -6.54 6.82
N SER A 231 -1.32 -5.33 7.25
CA SER A 231 -1.64 -4.09 6.54
C SER A 231 -1.00 -4.07 5.15
N ARG A 232 -1.48 -3.20 4.25
CA ARG A 232 -0.88 -3.06 2.91
C ARG A 232 0.61 -2.71 2.98
N LEU A 233 0.99 -1.80 3.86
CA LEU A 233 2.38 -1.37 4.01
C LEU A 233 3.27 -2.52 4.51
N ASP A 234 2.79 -3.27 5.49
CA ASP A 234 3.51 -4.40 6.05
C ASP A 234 3.62 -5.56 5.07
N ALA A 235 2.59 -5.81 4.26
CA ALA A 235 2.64 -6.75 3.15
C ALA A 235 3.74 -6.38 2.14
N VAL A 236 3.80 -5.11 1.74
CA VAL A 236 4.85 -4.61 0.81
C VAL A 236 6.24 -4.76 1.45
N ARG A 237 6.39 -4.39 2.72
CA ARG A 237 7.66 -4.55 3.47
C ARG A 237 8.08 -6.02 3.54
N SER A 238 7.14 -6.93 3.85
CA SER A 238 7.39 -8.37 3.92
C SER A 238 7.88 -8.92 2.58
N VAL A 239 7.23 -8.57 1.47
CA VAL A 239 7.69 -8.96 0.12
C VAL A 239 9.06 -8.37 -0.17
N ASN A 240 9.29 -7.08 0.15
CA ASN A 240 10.57 -6.41 -0.05
C ASN A 240 11.69 -7.16 0.65
N CYS A 241 11.56 -7.41 1.96
CA CYS A 241 12.57 -8.09 2.76
C CYS A 241 12.87 -9.50 2.23
N ASN A 242 11.83 -10.32 1.98
CA ASN A 242 12.02 -11.70 1.53
C ASN A 242 12.66 -11.78 0.13
N LEU A 243 12.21 -10.93 -0.80
CA LEU A 243 12.77 -10.91 -2.14
C LEU A 243 14.20 -10.34 -2.14
N ARG A 244 14.45 -9.24 -1.42
CA ARG A 244 15.78 -8.64 -1.30
C ARG A 244 16.77 -9.62 -0.70
N ASN A 245 16.41 -10.31 0.39
CA ASN A 245 17.28 -11.31 1.01
C ASN A 245 17.64 -12.43 0.03
N SER A 246 16.66 -12.91 -0.74
CA SER A 246 16.87 -13.95 -1.76
C SER A 246 17.80 -13.49 -2.89
N LEU A 247 17.68 -12.22 -3.32
CA LEU A 247 18.53 -11.63 -4.36
C LEU A 247 19.95 -11.38 -3.86
N VAL A 248 20.12 -10.81 -2.67
CA VAL A 248 21.43 -10.55 -2.05
C VAL A 248 22.19 -11.84 -1.78
N SER A 249 21.50 -12.88 -1.30
CA SER A 249 22.09 -14.20 -1.10
C SER A 249 22.28 -14.99 -2.41
N LYS A 250 21.98 -14.41 -3.57
CA LYS A 250 22.00 -15.05 -4.90
C LYS A 250 21.19 -16.34 -4.98
N ASN A 251 20.16 -16.49 -4.13
CA ASN A 251 19.23 -17.62 -4.19
C ASN A 251 18.12 -17.32 -5.20
N TYR A 252 18.47 -17.37 -6.49
CA TYR A 252 17.58 -17.01 -7.58
C TYR A 252 16.38 -17.97 -7.73
N THR A 253 16.53 -19.23 -7.33
CA THR A 253 15.40 -20.18 -7.28
C THR A 253 14.32 -19.71 -6.31
N LYS A 254 14.73 -19.25 -5.12
CA LYS A 254 13.82 -18.68 -4.12
C LYS A 254 13.20 -17.37 -4.60
N ALA A 255 14.01 -16.47 -5.16
CA ALA A 255 13.54 -15.21 -5.72
C ALA A 255 12.51 -15.44 -6.85
N ARG A 256 12.79 -16.36 -7.77
CA ARG A 256 11.90 -16.74 -8.87
C ARG A 256 10.54 -17.24 -8.36
N SER A 257 10.56 -18.10 -7.35
CA SER A 257 9.34 -18.68 -6.77
C SER A 257 8.51 -17.63 -6.04
N LEU A 258 9.16 -16.72 -5.30
CA LEU A 258 8.50 -15.56 -4.69
C LEU A 258 7.83 -14.67 -5.74
N ILE A 259 8.53 -14.33 -6.83
CA ILE A 259 7.96 -13.48 -7.88
C ILE A 259 6.71 -14.14 -8.51
N LYS A 260 6.73 -15.45 -8.73
CA LYS A 260 5.57 -16.17 -9.30
C LYS A 260 4.32 -16.09 -8.43
N LEU A 261 4.45 -16.11 -7.11
CA LEU A 261 3.30 -15.96 -6.18
C LEU A 261 2.55 -14.64 -6.41
N PHE A 262 3.26 -13.61 -6.88
CA PHE A 262 2.74 -12.25 -7.11
C PHE A 262 2.60 -11.88 -8.60
N ASN A 263 2.98 -12.77 -9.51
CA ASN A 263 2.89 -12.54 -10.94
C ASN A 263 1.48 -12.87 -11.48
N ASN A 264 0.49 -12.09 -11.05
CA ASN A 264 -0.92 -12.30 -11.41
C ASN A 264 -1.72 -10.98 -11.33
N ASP A 265 -2.87 -10.97 -12.02
CA ASP A 265 -3.71 -9.77 -12.18
C ASP A 265 -4.35 -9.25 -10.88
N PHE A 266 -4.36 -10.02 -9.79
CA PHE A 266 -4.96 -9.59 -8.52
C PHE A 266 -3.92 -9.09 -7.50
N THR A 267 -2.63 -9.16 -7.82
CA THR A 267 -1.59 -8.62 -6.95
C THR A 267 -1.68 -7.09 -6.88
N ASP A 268 -1.41 -6.54 -5.68
CA ASP A 268 -1.39 -5.12 -5.43
C ASP A 268 -0.27 -4.41 -6.22
N GLU A 269 -0.58 -3.23 -6.78
CA GLU A 269 0.39 -2.48 -7.59
C GLU A 269 1.68 -2.16 -6.84
N SER A 270 1.62 -1.89 -5.53
CA SER A 270 2.81 -1.57 -4.74
C SER A 270 3.73 -2.79 -4.60
N ILE A 271 3.17 -3.99 -4.54
CA ILE A 271 3.94 -5.25 -4.56
C ILE A 271 4.57 -5.46 -5.94
N LEU A 272 3.83 -5.26 -7.04
CA LEU A 272 4.37 -5.38 -8.40
C LEU A 272 5.51 -4.38 -8.63
N LYS A 273 5.34 -3.11 -8.23
CA LYS A 273 6.38 -2.07 -8.28
C LYS A 273 7.62 -2.49 -7.48
N THR A 274 7.43 -3.00 -6.27
CA THR A 274 8.51 -3.49 -5.41
C THR A 274 9.33 -4.59 -6.09
N ILE A 275 8.65 -5.56 -6.71
CA ILE A 275 9.30 -6.63 -7.47
C ILE A 275 10.14 -6.06 -8.62
N LEU A 276 9.60 -5.12 -9.41
CA LEU A 276 10.31 -4.53 -10.54
C LEU A 276 11.54 -3.73 -10.11
N ILE A 277 11.44 -2.97 -9.02
CA ILE A 277 12.55 -2.20 -8.45
C ILE A 277 13.66 -3.13 -7.99
N LEU A 278 13.33 -4.15 -7.19
CA LEU A 278 14.32 -5.06 -6.62
C LEU A 278 15.00 -5.92 -7.69
N THR A 279 14.27 -6.35 -8.72
CA THR A 279 14.83 -7.19 -9.79
C THR A 279 15.65 -6.41 -10.82
N LYS A 280 15.63 -5.06 -10.79
CA LYS A 280 16.45 -4.21 -11.67
C LYS A 280 17.96 -4.45 -11.48
N SER A 281 18.39 -4.87 -10.29
CA SER A 281 19.80 -5.15 -9.98
C SER A 281 20.33 -6.45 -10.58
N VAL A 282 19.47 -7.29 -11.16
CA VAL A 282 19.84 -8.59 -11.76
C VAL A 282 19.31 -8.73 -13.20
N PRO A 283 19.65 -7.80 -14.11
CA PRO A 283 19.03 -7.72 -15.44
C PRO A 283 19.33 -8.93 -16.32
N ASN A 284 20.47 -9.59 -16.11
CA ASN A 284 20.95 -10.69 -16.95
C ASN A 284 20.64 -12.08 -16.39
N GLU A 285 19.93 -12.16 -15.25
CA GLU A 285 19.55 -13.45 -14.65
C GLU A 285 18.35 -14.02 -15.40
N ALA A 286 18.62 -14.96 -16.32
CA ALA A 286 17.62 -15.51 -17.25
C ALA A 286 16.39 -16.09 -16.52
N SER A 287 16.58 -16.64 -15.31
CA SER A 287 15.50 -17.22 -14.51
C SER A 287 14.51 -16.19 -13.97
N ILE A 288 14.91 -14.92 -13.88
CA ILE A 288 14.12 -13.79 -13.36
C ILE A 288 13.65 -12.88 -14.49
N PHE A 289 14.43 -12.72 -15.54
CA PHE A 289 14.17 -11.79 -16.65
C PHE A 289 12.76 -11.94 -17.24
N ASN A 290 12.36 -13.15 -17.61
CA ASN A 290 11.04 -13.40 -18.20
C ASN A 290 9.89 -13.10 -17.22
N LEU A 291 10.07 -13.38 -15.93
CA LEU A 291 9.06 -13.06 -14.91
C LEU A 291 8.95 -11.56 -14.70
N ARG A 292 10.07 -10.83 -14.74
CA ARG A 292 10.08 -9.37 -14.65
C ARG A 292 9.26 -8.74 -15.77
N SER A 293 9.42 -9.22 -17.01
CA SER A 293 8.62 -8.76 -18.15
C SER A 293 7.13 -9.04 -17.95
N SER A 294 6.77 -10.23 -17.48
CA SER A 294 5.37 -10.57 -17.15
C SER A 294 4.79 -9.65 -16.06
N VAL A 295 5.56 -9.37 -14.99
CA VAL A 295 5.14 -8.45 -13.91
C VAL A 295 4.95 -7.04 -14.45
N LYS A 296 5.84 -6.58 -15.34
CA LYS A 296 5.74 -5.26 -16.01
C LYS A 296 4.43 -5.17 -16.79
N THR A 297 4.12 -6.15 -17.64
CA THR A 297 2.88 -6.19 -18.42
C THR A 297 1.61 -6.15 -17.54
N ILE A 298 1.61 -6.88 -16.42
CA ILE A 298 0.47 -6.85 -15.48
C ILE A 298 0.29 -5.45 -14.87
N LEU A 299 1.40 -4.81 -14.48
CA LEU A 299 1.35 -3.47 -13.89
C LEU A 299 0.92 -2.41 -14.92
N GLU A 300 1.41 -2.47 -16.15
CA GLU A 300 0.99 -1.59 -17.26
C GLU A 300 -0.50 -1.72 -17.53
N LYS A 301 -1.00 -2.97 -17.64
CA LYS A 301 -2.42 -3.27 -17.80
C LYS A 301 -3.28 -2.68 -16.67
N LYS A 302 -2.79 -2.70 -15.42
CA LYS A 302 -3.50 -2.12 -14.28
C LYS A 302 -3.55 -0.60 -14.32
N ARG A 303 -2.47 0.05 -14.77
CA ARG A 303 -2.37 1.52 -14.82
C ARG A 303 -2.97 2.14 -16.08
N GLY A 304 -3.11 1.36 -17.16
CA GLY A 304 -3.56 1.86 -18.46
C GLY A 304 -2.50 2.68 -19.19
N GLU A 305 -1.23 2.54 -18.82
CA GLU A 305 -0.09 3.26 -19.41
C GLU A 305 1.16 2.37 -19.48
N GLU A 306 2.01 2.60 -20.47
CA GLU A 306 3.29 1.91 -20.63
C GLU A 306 4.33 2.44 -19.63
N LEU A 307 5.10 1.54 -19.03
CA LEU A 307 6.20 1.90 -18.13
C LEU A 307 7.48 2.00 -18.96
N ILE A 308 8.16 3.14 -18.90
CA ILE A 308 9.46 3.36 -19.55
C ILE A 308 10.54 2.56 -18.80
#